data_AF-A0A257LZS3-F1
#
_entry.id   AF-A0A257LZS3-F1
#
_cell.length_a   1.000
_cell.length_b   1.000
_cell.length_c   1.000
_cell.angle_alpha   90.00
_cell.angle_beta   90.00
_cell.angle_gamma   90.00
#
_symmetry.space_group_name_H-M   'P 1'
#
loop_
_entity.id
_entity.type
_entity.pdbx_description
1 polymer ?
#
loop_
_entity_poly.entity_id
_entity_poly.type
_entity_poly.pdbx_seq_one_letter_code
_entity_poly.pdbx_strand_id
1 'polypeptide(L)'
;MERSLTDSLVGKWLVSNMPIGSEDGLLVITPERQVVQFPTSVTLPRMNETMRLWICDDVADHVRFRLSKSGISWQRRVEFSADGWTMIANDHGQEIRFPCRPASHALLPPWFDDLLAKNLLLITELETNQAEESHELPL
;
A
#
# COMPACT_ATOMS: atom_id res chain seq x y z
N MET A 1 22.82 3.15 -12.17
CA MET A 1 22.21 2.73 -10.89
C MET A 1 20.83 2.23 -11.25
N GLU A 2 20.57 0.93 -11.15
CA GLU A 2 19.25 0.38 -11.43
C GLU A 2 18.27 0.95 -10.39
N ARG A 3 17.14 1.47 -10.88
CA ARG A 3 16.09 2.00 -10.00
C ARG A 3 15.39 0.81 -9.35
N SER A 4 15.21 0.83 -8.03
CA SER A 4 14.50 -0.23 -7.32
C SER A 4 13.06 -0.37 -7.86
N LEU A 5 12.50 -1.59 -7.79
CA LEU A 5 11.12 -1.85 -8.19
C LEU A 5 10.16 -0.99 -7.36
N THR A 6 10.33 -0.96 -6.04
CA THR A 6 9.52 -0.13 -5.15
C THR A 6 9.61 1.37 -5.47
N ASP A 7 10.78 1.88 -5.86
CA ASP A 7 10.93 3.29 -6.28
C ASP A 7 10.12 3.62 -7.55
N SER A 8 9.84 2.61 -8.38
CA SER A 8 9.04 2.75 -9.59
C SER A 8 7.53 2.70 -9.32
N LEU A 9 7.13 2.30 -8.11
CA LEU A 9 5.73 2.20 -7.67
C LEU A 9 5.28 3.39 -6.81
N VAL A 10 6.21 4.26 -6.39
CA VAL A 10 5.91 5.48 -5.64
C VAL A 10 4.88 6.32 -6.41
N GLY A 11 3.78 6.66 -5.75
CA GLY A 11 2.68 7.38 -6.38
C GLY A 11 1.33 7.17 -5.70
N LYS A 12 0.30 7.70 -6.35
CA LYS A 12 -1.11 7.55 -5.97
C LYS A 12 -1.79 6.76 -7.09
N TRP A 13 -2.54 5.73 -6.73
CA TRP A 13 -3.10 4.77 -7.67
C TRP A 13 -4.57 4.49 -7.37
N LEU A 14 -5.41 4.48 -8.41
CA LEU A 14 -6.73 3.86 -8.37
C LEU A 14 -6.54 2.35 -8.53
N VAL A 15 -7.11 1.59 -7.60
CA VAL A 15 -7.00 0.12 -7.59
C VAL A 15 -8.35 -0.50 -7.87
N SER A 16 -8.47 -1.17 -9.02
CA SER A 16 -9.69 -1.86 -9.41
C SER A 16 -9.74 -3.29 -8.88
N ASN A 17 -10.94 -3.89 -8.90
CA ASN A 17 -11.21 -5.26 -8.46
C ASN A 17 -10.87 -5.51 -6.99
N MET A 18 -10.99 -4.48 -6.15
CA MET A 18 -10.86 -4.62 -4.72
C MET A 18 -11.93 -5.61 -4.20
N PRO A 19 -11.58 -6.56 -3.32
CA PRO A 19 -12.54 -7.55 -2.82
C PRO A 19 -13.61 -6.93 -1.91
N ILE A 20 -13.36 -5.72 -1.40
CA ILE A 20 -14.25 -4.98 -0.51
C ILE A 20 -14.83 -3.81 -1.32
N GLY A 21 -16.05 -3.98 -1.82
CA GLY A 21 -16.81 -2.94 -2.52
C GLY A 21 -16.88 -3.13 -4.04
N SER A 22 -17.80 -2.40 -4.67
CA SER A 22 -17.96 -2.32 -6.13
C SER A 22 -17.20 -1.16 -6.76
N GLU A 23 -16.49 -0.38 -5.94
CA GLU A 23 -15.80 0.85 -6.34
C GLU A 23 -14.28 0.63 -6.37
N ASP A 24 -13.57 1.46 -7.14
CA ASP A 24 -12.11 1.49 -7.10
C ASP A 24 -11.64 1.98 -5.72
N GLY A 25 -10.59 1.34 -5.19
CA GLY A 25 -9.85 1.80 -4.02
C GLY A 25 -8.78 2.83 -4.37
N LEU A 26 -8.15 3.42 -3.35
CA LEU A 26 -6.97 4.27 -3.51
C LEU A 26 -5.77 3.65 -2.80
N LEU A 27 -4.64 3.57 -3.49
CA LEU A 27 -3.37 3.10 -2.96
C LEU A 27 -2.34 4.21 -3.08
N VAL A 28 -1.67 4.52 -1.98
CA VAL A 28 -0.57 5.48 -1.93
C VAL A 28 0.67 4.73 -1.51
N ILE A 29 1.75 4.90 -2.28
CA ILE A 29 3.09 4.39 -1.95
C ILE A 29 4.00 5.61 -1.84
N THR A 30 4.58 5.84 -0.66
CA THR A 30 5.46 6.98 -0.40
C THR A 30 6.93 6.64 -0.70
N PRO A 31 7.80 7.64 -0.90
CA PRO A 31 9.24 7.42 -1.02
C PRO A 31 9.86 6.69 0.18
N GLU A 32 9.28 6.84 1.37
CA GLU A 32 9.71 6.20 2.62
C GLU A 32 9.24 4.73 2.72
N ARG A 33 8.67 4.19 1.64
CA ARG A 33 8.14 2.81 1.56
C ARG A 33 6.98 2.54 2.50
N GLN A 34 6.25 3.59 2.86
CA GLN A 34 4.97 3.49 3.55
C GLN A 34 3.87 3.33 2.52
N VAL A 35 2.84 2.56 2.88
CA VAL A 35 1.72 2.27 2.01
C VAL A 35 0.42 2.51 2.76
N VAL A 36 -0.47 3.28 2.15
CA VAL A 36 -1.83 3.51 2.65
C VAL A 36 -2.81 3.06 1.58
N GLN A 37 -3.71 2.15 1.93
CA GLN A 37 -4.75 1.65 1.04
C GLN A 37 -6.12 1.95 1.61
N PHE A 38 -6.85 2.82 0.92
CA PHE A 38 -8.25 3.11 1.17
C PHE A 38 -9.13 2.15 0.36
N PRO A 39 -10.19 1.59 0.97
CA PRO A 39 -11.05 0.60 0.30
C PRO A 39 -11.93 1.21 -0.80
N THR A 40 -12.05 2.54 -0.85
CA THR A 40 -12.88 3.29 -1.81
C THR A 40 -12.18 4.59 -2.19
N SER A 41 -12.46 5.07 -3.39
CA SER A 41 -12.04 6.35 -3.95
C SER A 41 -13.14 7.42 -3.92
N VAL A 42 -14.33 7.06 -3.44
CA VAL A 42 -15.53 7.93 -3.51
C VAL A 42 -16.04 8.28 -2.12
N THR A 43 -16.37 7.26 -1.32
CA THR A 43 -16.96 7.47 0.00
C THR A 43 -15.87 7.66 1.05
N LEU A 44 -16.15 8.43 2.11
CA LEU A 44 -15.20 8.62 3.19
C LEU A 44 -15.03 7.31 3.97
N PRO A 45 -13.86 6.64 3.94
CA PRO A 45 -13.69 5.38 4.65
C PRO A 45 -13.48 5.64 6.15
N ARG A 46 -13.86 4.66 6.97
CA ARG A 46 -13.53 4.71 8.41
C ARG A 46 -12.03 4.44 8.59
N MET A 47 -11.46 5.01 9.65
CA MET A 47 -10.03 4.84 9.94
C MET A 47 -9.61 3.37 10.06
N ASN A 48 -10.46 2.51 10.63
CA ASN A 48 -10.18 1.09 10.81
C ASN A 48 -10.33 0.25 9.54
N GLU A 49 -10.92 0.80 8.48
CA GLU A 49 -11.06 0.13 7.17
C GLU A 49 -9.85 0.41 6.25
N THR A 50 -9.03 1.40 6.59
CA THR A 50 -7.82 1.74 5.82
C THR A 50 -6.67 0.81 6.21
N MET A 51 -6.04 0.17 5.23
CA MET A 51 -4.83 -0.62 5.47
C MET A 51 -3.59 0.29 5.50
N ARG A 52 -2.71 0.03 6.45
CA ARG A 52 -1.46 0.75 6.71
C ARG A 52 -0.35 -0.27 6.70
N LEU A 53 0.55 -0.16 5.73
CA LEU A 53 1.52 -1.19 5.39
C LEU A 53 2.89 -0.58 5.11
N TRP A 54 3.90 -1.45 5.07
CA TRP A 54 5.22 -1.20 4.54
C TRP A 54 5.44 -2.00 3.26
N ILE A 55 6.24 -1.48 2.34
CA ILE A 55 6.63 -2.18 1.10
C ILE A 55 8.15 -2.36 1.03
N CYS A 56 8.58 -3.47 0.44
CA CYS A 56 9.99 -3.69 0.12
C CYS A 56 10.12 -4.54 -1.14
N ASP A 57 11.26 -4.39 -1.83
CA ASP A 57 11.65 -5.30 -2.90
C ASP A 57 11.83 -6.71 -2.33
N ASP A 58 11.49 -7.72 -3.12
CA ASP A 58 11.72 -9.12 -2.77
C ASP A 58 12.64 -9.77 -3.80
N VAL A 59 12.10 -10.08 -4.98
CA VAL A 59 12.83 -10.67 -6.11
C VAL A 59 12.30 -10.08 -7.41
N ALA A 60 13.18 -9.65 -8.31
CA ALA A 60 12.86 -9.19 -9.67
C ALA A 60 11.60 -8.30 -9.78
N ASP A 61 10.46 -8.91 -10.14
CA ASP A 61 9.13 -8.33 -10.37
C ASP A 61 8.17 -8.47 -9.17
N HIS A 62 8.70 -8.79 -7.98
CA HIS A 62 7.91 -8.99 -6.77
C HIS A 62 8.26 -7.99 -5.68
N VAL A 63 7.21 -7.56 -4.99
CA VAL A 63 7.27 -6.75 -3.78
C VAL A 63 6.61 -7.50 -2.62
N ARG A 64 7.06 -7.21 -1.40
CA ARG A 64 6.38 -7.65 -0.18
C ARG A 64 5.73 -6.48 0.53
N PHE A 65 4.44 -6.61 0.77
CA PHE A 65 3.68 -5.76 1.68
C PHE A 65 3.71 -6.35 3.08
N ARG A 66 3.87 -5.53 4.12
CA ARG A 66 3.98 -5.99 5.51
C ARG A 66 3.16 -5.11 6.44
N LEU A 67 2.59 -5.70 7.50
CA LEU A 67 1.91 -4.93 8.55
C LEU A 67 2.89 -4.15 9.44
N SER A 68 4.11 -4.65 9.56
CA SER A 68 5.23 -4.01 10.25
C SER A 68 6.53 -4.37 9.55
N LYS A 69 7.65 -3.72 9.90
CA LYS A 69 8.94 -3.98 9.25
C LYS A 69 9.40 -5.45 9.39
N SER A 70 9.03 -6.10 10.50
CA SER A 70 9.37 -7.49 10.83
C SER A 70 8.18 -8.48 10.75
N GLY A 71 6.96 -8.00 10.52
CA GLY A 71 5.74 -8.79 10.67
C GLY A 71 5.35 -9.62 9.45
N ILE A 72 4.14 -10.17 9.52
CA ILE A 72 3.50 -10.93 8.44
C ILE A 72 3.60 -10.15 7.13
N SER A 73 4.06 -10.83 6.09
CA SER A 73 4.25 -10.26 4.76
C SER A 73 3.45 -11.00 3.70
N TRP A 74 2.94 -10.25 2.72
CA TRP A 74 2.31 -10.78 1.52
C TRP A 74 3.14 -10.40 0.30
N GLN A 75 3.58 -11.40 -0.44
CA GLN A 75 4.27 -11.21 -1.71
C GLN A 75 3.25 -10.93 -2.82
N ARG A 76 3.57 -9.98 -3.68
CA ARG A 76 2.78 -9.60 -4.85
C ARG A 76 3.71 -9.46 -6.05
N ARG A 77 3.29 -10.01 -7.18
CA ARG A 77 3.95 -9.80 -8.46
C ARG A 77 3.45 -8.50 -9.08
N VAL A 78 4.31 -7.81 -9.81
CA VAL A 78 4.08 -6.50 -10.41
C VAL A 78 4.34 -6.60 -11.90
N GLU A 79 3.34 -6.26 -12.70
CA GLU A 79 3.48 -6.13 -14.15
C GLU A 79 3.21 -4.68 -14.57
N PHE A 80 4.18 -4.03 -15.22
CA PHE A 80 4.01 -2.68 -15.74
C PHE A 80 3.29 -2.69 -17.10
N SER A 81 2.53 -1.63 -17.35
CA SER A 81 1.91 -1.34 -18.64
C SER A 81 2.00 0.16 -18.95
N ALA A 82 1.53 0.58 -20.13
CA ALA A 82 1.50 1.99 -20.49
C ALA A 82 0.57 2.83 -19.58
N ASP A 83 -0.46 2.19 -19.03
CA ASP A 83 -1.51 2.85 -18.25
C ASP A 83 -1.29 2.78 -16.72
N GLY A 84 -0.14 2.26 -16.30
CA GLY A 84 0.21 2.05 -14.89
C GLY A 84 0.83 0.68 -14.66
N TRP A 85 0.31 -0.07 -13.70
CA TRP A 85 0.79 -1.40 -13.37
C TRP A 85 -0.33 -2.29 -12.84
N THR A 86 -0.09 -3.59 -12.75
CA THR A 86 -1.01 -4.56 -12.17
C THR A 86 -0.35 -5.23 -10.99
N MET A 87 -1.01 -5.17 -9.83
CA MET A 87 -0.66 -6.00 -8.68
C MET A 87 -1.30 -7.37 -8.86
N ILE A 88 -0.52 -8.44 -8.68
CA ILE A 88 -0.99 -9.81 -8.86
C ILE A 88 -0.76 -10.58 -7.55
N ALA A 89 -1.85 -11.10 -7.00
CA ALA A 89 -1.85 -12.02 -5.87
C ALA A 89 -2.08 -13.44 -6.38
N ASN A 90 -1.43 -14.42 -5.76
CA ASN A 90 -1.77 -15.82 -5.94
C ASN A 90 -2.56 -16.29 -4.72
N ASP A 91 -3.79 -16.70 -4.95
CA ASP A 91 -4.67 -17.26 -3.93
C ASP A 91 -5.12 -18.66 -4.37
N HIS A 92 -4.72 -19.69 -3.62
CA HIS A 92 -5.02 -21.09 -3.93
C HIS A 92 -4.73 -21.52 -5.38
N GLY A 93 -3.65 -20.99 -5.99
CA GLY A 93 -3.26 -21.29 -7.36
C GLY A 93 -4.01 -20.49 -8.43
N GLN A 94 -4.88 -19.56 -8.03
CA GLN A 94 -5.52 -18.60 -8.92
C GLN A 94 -4.83 -17.24 -8.82
N GLU A 95 -4.53 -16.64 -9.98
CA GLU A 95 -4.07 -15.26 -10.04
C GLU A 95 -5.26 -14.30 -9.90
N ILE A 96 -5.22 -13.48 -8.85
CA ILE A 96 -6.12 -12.34 -8.69
C ILE A 96 -5.35 -11.08 -9.08
N ARG A 97 -5.93 -10.29 -9.97
CA ARG A 97 -5.27 -9.14 -10.60
C ARG A 97 -5.98 -7.85 -10.22
N PHE A 98 -5.20 -6.91 -9.71
CA PHE A 98 -5.63 -5.59 -9.28
C PHE A 98 -4.93 -4.53 -10.14
N PRO A 99 -5.58 -4.05 -11.22
CA PRO A 99 -5.04 -2.95 -12.01
C PRO A 99 -4.88 -1.69 -11.15
N CYS A 100 -3.70 -1.07 -11.24
CA CYS A 100 -3.32 0.15 -10.54
C CYS A 100 -3.05 1.24 -11.58
N ARG A 101 -3.99 2.19 -11.71
CA ARG A 101 -3.89 3.32 -12.65
C ARG A 101 -3.52 4.60 -11.92
N PRO A 102 -2.73 5.51 -12.50
CA PRO A 102 -2.40 6.78 -11.85
C PRO A 102 -3.66 7.53 -11.40
N ALA A 103 -3.72 7.87 -10.11
CA ALA A 103 -4.79 8.70 -9.57
C ALA A 103 -4.44 10.17 -9.81
N SER A 104 -5.04 10.75 -10.84
CA SER A 104 -4.99 12.21 -11.09
C SER A 104 -5.52 12.97 -9.86
N HIS A 105 -4.90 14.10 -9.52
CA HIS A 105 -5.35 14.93 -8.41
C HIS A 105 -6.82 15.38 -8.57
N ALA A 106 -7.28 15.58 -9.81
CA ALA A 106 -8.68 15.94 -10.11
C ALA A 106 -9.69 14.81 -9.79
N LEU A 107 -9.21 13.57 -9.60
CA LEU A 107 -10.02 12.41 -9.27
C LEU A 107 -9.96 12.07 -7.77
N LEU A 108 -9.17 12.80 -6.99
CA LEU A 108 -9.06 12.54 -5.55
C LEU A 108 -10.26 13.14 -4.82
N PRO A 109 -10.88 12.40 -3.90
CA PRO A 109 -12.01 12.90 -3.15
C PRO A 109 -11.57 13.99 -2.16
N PRO A 110 -12.47 14.92 -1.76
CA PRO A 110 -12.11 16.05 -0.89
C PRO A 110 -11.52 15.65 0.47
N TRP A 111 -11.82 14.44 0.96
CA TRP A 111 -11.30 13.92 2.22
C TRP A 111 -9.88 13.35 2.14
N PHE A 112 -9.35 13.16 0.93
CA PHE A 112 -8.17 12.33 0.69
C PHE A 112 -6.92 12.81 1.42
N ASP A 113 -6.55 14.08 1.26
CA ASP A 113 -5.28 14.59 1.79
C ASP A 113 -5.28 14.57 3.33
N ASP A 114 -6.39 14.99 3.96
CA ASP A 114 -6.56 14.96 5.42
C ASP A 114 -6.46 13.54 5.99
N LEU A 115 -7.10 12.58 5.31
CA LEU A 115 -7.12 11.20 5.78
C LEU A 115 -5.78 10.50 5.53
N LEU A 116 -5.11 10.81 4.42
CA LEU A 116 -3.76 10.33 4.14
C LEU A 116 -2.78 10.82 5.21
N ALA A 117 -2.80 12.10 5.55
CA ALA A 117 -1.93 12.66 6.59
C ALA A 117 -2.11 11.93 7.94
N LYS A 118 -3.36 11.70 8.36
CA LYS A 118 -3.66 10.93 9.59
C LYS A 118 -3.13 9.51 9.53
N ASN A 119 -3.25 8.84 8.39
CA ASN A 119 -2.78 7.47 8.23
C ASN A 119 -1.25 7.36 8.28
N LEU A 120 -0.54 8.31 7.68
CA LEU A 120 0.93 8.34 7.71
C LEU A 120 1.48 8.63 9.12
N LEU A 121 0.81 9.51 9.87
CA LEU A 121 1.12 9.72 11.29
C LEU A 121 0.97 8.42 12.08
N LEU A 122 -0.15 7.71 11.92
CA LEU A 122 -0.37 6.43 12.61
C LEU A 122 0.66 5.36 12.25
N ILE A 123 1.10 5.29 10.99
CA ILE A 123 2.18 4.35 10.59
C ILE A 123 3.47 4.67 11.35
N THR A 124 3.79 5.96 11.49
CA THR A 124 5.00 6.42 12.18
C THR A 124 4.91 6.14 13.68
N GLU A 125 3.77 6.36 14.31
CA GLU A 125 3.53 6.03 15.73
C GLU A 125 3.63 4.52 16.01
N LEU A 126 3.08 3.68 15.12
CA LEU A 126 3.21 2.22 15.22
C LEU A 126 4.67 1.76 15.16
N GLU A 127 5.51 2.46 14.40
CA GLU A 127 6.94 2.16 14.32
C GLU A 127 7.66 2.50 15.63
N THR A 128 7.40 3.69 16.18
CA THR A 128 8.01 4.13 17.44
C THR A 128 7.68 3.18 18.59
N ASN A 129 6.41 2.83 18.75
CA ASN A 129 5.98 1.96 19.86
C ASN A 129 6.60 0.55 19.78
N GLN A 130 6.77 0.00 18.57
CA GLN A 130 7.43 -1.31 18.38
C GLN A 130 8.94 -1.27 18.69
N ALA A 131 9.60 -0.14 18.41
CA ALA A 131 11.02 0.04 18.73
C ALA A 131 11.26 0.12 20.25
N GLU A 132 10.35 0.76 20.99
CA GLU A 132 10.41 0.88 22.45
C GLU A 132 10.17 -0.48 23.14
N GLU A 133 9.16 -1.24 22.73
CA GLU A 133 8.88 -2.58 23.27
C GLU A 133 10.05 -3.57 23.00
N SER A 134 10.76 -3.41 21.89
CA SER A 134 11.92 -4.25 21.54
C SER A 134 13.17 -3.94 22.40
N HIS A 135 13.20 -2.81 23.10
CA HIS A 135 14.31 -2.40 23.97
C HIS A 135 14.07 -2.67 25.46
N GLU A 136 12.87 -3.06 25.86
CA GLU A 136 12.51 -3.34 27.27
C GLU A 136 12.72 -4.79 27.72
N LEU A 137 13.39 -5.66 26.94
CA LEU A 137 13.77 -6.99 27.42
C LEU A 137 15.13 -6.92 28.15
N PRO A 138 15.19 -7.06 29.50
CA PRO A 138 16.46 -7.26 30.18
C PRO A 138 16.95 -8.69 29.98
N LEU A 139 18.26 -8.83 29.77
CA LEU A 139 19.02 -10.09 29.77
C LEU A 139 18.85 -10.86 31.09
#